data_AF-A0AB73TAT5-F1
#
_entry.id   AF-A0AB73TAT5-F1
#
_cell.length_a   1.000
_cell.length_b   1.000
_cell.length_c   1.000
_cell.angle_alpha   90.00
_cell.angle_beta   90.00
_cell.angle_gamma   90.00
#
_symmetry.space_group_name_H-M   'P 1'
#
loop_
_entity.id
_entity.type
_entity.pdbx_description
1 polymer ?
#
loop_
_entity_poly.entity_id
_entity_poly.type
_entity_poly.pdbx_seq_one_letter_code
_entity_poly.pdbx_strand_id
1 'polypeptide(L)' 'MTAGVSIAKTDPADVARATLDGVERDDYEVVMDEQAALIKQMLARDPKELYAVVAQMLAP' A
#
# COMPACT_ATOMS: atom_id res chain seq x y z
N MET A 1 -4.70 -1.05 12.18
CA MET A 1 -5.42 -2.34 12.28
C MET A 1 -6.84 -2.05 11.86
N THR A 2 -7.31 -2.69 10.79
CA THR A 2 -8.72 -2.58 10.38
C THR A 2 -9.41 -3.84 10.88
N ALA A 3 -10.45 -3.67 11.70
CA ALA A 3 -11.18 -4.81 12.27
C ALA A 3 -11.75 -5.69 11.13
N GLY A 4 -11.58 -7.00 11.27
CA GLY A 4 -12.04 -7.97 10.26
C GLY A 4 -11.16 -8.09 9.01
N VAL A 5 -10.05 -7.35 8.91
CA VAL A 5 -9.13 -7.42 7.75
C VAL A 5 -7.79 -8.02 8.19
N SER A 6 -7.55 -9.26 7.76
CA SER A 6 -6.29 -9.97 7.98
C SER A 6 -5.41 -9.86 6.73
N ILE A 7 -4.46 -8.92 6.74
CA ILE A 7 -3.47 -8.75 5.68
C ILE A 7 -2.08 -8.91 6.32
N ALA A 8 -1.20 -9.62 5.63
CA ALA A 8 0.20 -9.76 6.01
C ALA A 8 0.85 -8.37 6.08
N LYS A 9 1.56 -8.08 7.16
CA LYS A 9 2.20 -6.79 7.35
C LYS A 9 3.69 -6.90 7.05
N THR A 10 4.22 -5.83 6.46
CA THR A 10 5.66 -5.60 6.35
C THR A 10 6.28 -5.49 7.74
N ASP A 11 7.48 -6.04 7.91
CA ASP A 11 8.24 -5.93 9.16
C ASP A 11 8.50 -4.44 9.46
N PRO A 12 8.19 -3.94 10.67
CA PRO A 12 8.47 -2.57 11.05
C PRO A 12 9.94 -2.14 10.86
N ALA A 13 10.90 -3.05 11.03
CA ALA A 13 12.31 -2.76 10.84
C ALA A 13 12.67 -2.50 9.36
N ASP A 14 11.98 -3.15 8.44
CA ASP A 14 12.15 -2.93 6.99
C ASP A 14 11.60 -1.57 6.58
N VAL A 15 10.42 -1.22 7.12
CA VAL A 15 9.80 0.10 6.90
C VAL A 15 10.74 1.21 7.38
N ALA A 16 11.31 1.08 8.59
CA ALA A 16 12.21 2.07 9.15
C ALA A 16 13.47 2.26 8.29
N ARG A 17 14.11 1.17 7.88
CA ARG A 17 15.33 1.22 7.03
C ARG A 17 15.05 1.91 5.71
N ALA A 18 14.04 1.46 4.97
CA ALA A 18 13.76 2.03 3.66
C ALA A 18 13.31 3.49 3.71
N THR A 19 12.63 3.90 4.79
CA THR A 19 12.28 5.30 4.99
C THR A 19 13.52 6.17 5.15
N LEU A 20 14.50 5.72 5.95
CA LEU A 20 15.77 6.43 6.11
C LEU A 20 16.56 6.47 4.79
N ASP A 21 16.65 5.36 4.07
CA ASP A 21 17.29 5.31 2.75
C ASP A 21 16.60 6.24 1.73
N GLY A 22 15.29 6.45 1.85
CA GLY A 22 14.53 7.41 1.03
C GLY A 22 14.87 8.86 1.34
N VAL A 23 15.03 9.20 2.62
CA VAL A 23 15.46 10.53 3.06
C VAL A 23 16.86 10.84 2.51
N GLU A 24 17.79 9.89 2.57
CA GLU A 24 19.15 10.07 2.02
C GLU A 24 19.17 10.29 0.51
N ARG A 25 18.14 9.84 -0.21
CA ARG A 25 18.00 9.99 -1.67
C ARG A 25 17.15 11.18 -2.09
N ASP A 26 16.70 12.00 -1.14
CA ASP A 26 15.74 13.09 -1.36
C ASP A 26 14.44 12.61 -2.07
N ASP A 27 14.00 11.40 -1.77
CA ASP A 27 12.74 10.88 -2.32
C ASP A 27 11.54 11.60 -1.70
N TYR A 28 10.63 12.09 -2.55
CA TYR A 28 9.36 12.66 -2.09
C TYR A 28 8.38 11.62 -1.54
N GLU A 29 8.53 10.35 -1.91
CA GLU A 29 7.67 9.26 -1.48
C GLU A 29 8.40 7.92 -1.50
N VAL A 30 8.29 7.16 -0.41
CA VAL A 30 8.82 5.79 -0.30
C VAL A 30 7.66 4.81 -0.29
N VAL A 31 7.48 4.09 -1.40
CA VAL A 31 6.46 3.03 -1.52
C VAL A 31 7.12 1.69 -1.18
N MET A 32 6.80 1.17 0.01
CA MET A 32 7.60 0.12 0.62
C MET A 32 7.25 -1.31 0.16
N ASP A 33 5.96 -1.61 0.02
CA ASP A 33 5.50 -2.96 -0.30
C ASP A 33 4.69 -3.01 -1.60
N GLU A 34 4.63 -4.20 -2.18
CA GLU A 34 3.98 -4.43 -3.47
C GLU A 34 2.48 -4.12 -3.44
N GLN A 35 1.81 -4.34 -2.31
CA GLN A 35 0.39 -4.03 -2.16
C GLN A 35 0.15 -2.52 -2.17
N ALA A 36 0.97 -1.76 -1.45
CA ALA A 36 0.93 -0.30 -1.45
C ALA A 36 1.22 0.26 -2.86
N ALA A 37 2.21 -0.30 -3.56
CA ALA A 37 2.52 0.09 -4.93
C ALA A 37 1.35 -0.17 -5.89
N LEU A 38 0.72 -1.34 -5.80
CA LEU A 38 -0.44 -1.69 -6.61
C LEU A 38 -1.63 -0.76 -6.31
N ILE A 39 -1.98 -0.57 -5.04
CA ILE A 39 -3.12 0.27 -4.64
C ILE A 39 -2.87 1.72 -5.09
N LYS A 40 -1.65 2.24 -4.91
CA LYS A 40 -1.29 3.58 -5.38
C LYS A 40 -1.45 3.71 -6.90
N GLN A 41 -1.00 2.72 -7.67
CA GLN A 41 -1.19 2.70 -9.12
C GLN A 41 -2.68 2.70 -9.51
N MET A 42 -3.52 1.95 -8.80
CA MET A 42 -4.97 1.95 -9.03
C MET A 42 -5.61 3.28 -8.66
N LEU A 43 -5.20 3.90 -7.56
CA LEU A 43 -5.68 5.23 -7.13
C LEU A 43 -5.28 6.35 -8.08
N ALA A 44 -4.23 6.17 -8.89
CA ALA A 44 -3.83 7.10 -9.94
C ALA A 44 -4.69 6.99 -11.22
N ARG A 45 -5.59 6.00 -11.31
CA ARG A 45 -6.51 5.75 -12.45
C ARG A 45 -7.94 6.15 -12.08
N ASP A 46 -8.95 5.67 -12.84
CA ASP A 46 -10.35 5.86 -12.47
C ASP A 46 -10.63 5.13 -11.13
N PRO A 47 -10.99 5.85 -10.04
CA PRO A 47 -11.26 5.24 -8.75
C PRO A 47 -12.35 4.16 -8.80
N LYS A 48 -13.28 4.21 -9.77
CA LYS A 48 -14.32 3.18 -9.94
C LYS A 48 -13.74 1.79 -10.18
N GLU A 49 -12.57 1.69 -10.83
CA GLU A 49 -11.89 0.41 -11.05
C GLU A 49 -11.43 -0.20 -9.72
N LEU A 50 -10.85 0.60 -8.82
CA LEU A 50 -10.47 0.15 -7.49
C LEU A 50 -11.68 -0.28 -6.67
N TYR A 51 -12.74 0.53 -6.65
CA TYR A 51 -13.93 0.20 -5.86
C TYR A 51 -14.65 -1.05 -6.37
N ALA A 52 -14.60 -1.34 -7.67
CA ALA A 52 -15.12 -2.61 -8.21
C ALA A 52 -14.36 -3.83 -7.67
N VAL A 53 -13.03 -3.74 -7.57
CA VAL A 53 -12.19 -4.80 -6.97
C VAL A 53 -12.46 -4.95 -5.48
N VAL A 54 -12.51 -3.84 -4.73
CA VAL A 54 -12.80 -3.86 -3.30
C VAL A 54 -14.18 -4.46 -3.02
N ALA A 55 -15.19 -4.12 -3.83
CA ALA A 55 -16.52 -4.70 -3.71
C ALA A 55 -16.52 -6.23 -3.91
N GLN A 56 -15.70 -6.76 -4.83
CA GLN A 56 -15.53 -8.22 -4.99
C GLN A 56 -14.81 -8.86 -3.80
N MET A 57 -13.79 -8.20 -3.22
CA MET A 57 -13.05 -8.72 -2.07
C MET A 57 -13.88 -8.75 -0.78
N LEU A 58 -14.87 -7.87 -0.66
CA LEU A 58 -15.78 -7.79 0.48
C LEU A 58 -17.11 -8.52 0.25
N ALA A 59 -17.30 -9.12 -0.93
CA ALA A 59 -18.46 -9.96 -1.20
C ALA A 59 -18.40 -11.23 -0.32
N PRO A 60 -19.53 -11.64 0.28
CA PRO A 60 -19.59 -12.78 1.20
C PRO A 60 -19.30 -14.13 0.53
#